data_AF-A0A7X6YVN2-F1
#
_entry.id   AF-A0A7X6YVN2-F1
#
_cell.length_a   1.000
_cell.length_b   1.000
_cell.length_c   1.000
_cell.angle_alpha   90.00
_cell.angle_beta   90.00
_cell.angle_gamma   90.00
#
_symmetry.space_group_name_H-M   'P 1'
#
loop_
_entity.id
_entity.type
_entity.pdbx_description
1 polymer ?
#
loop_
_entity_poly.entity_id
_entity_poly.type
_entity_poly.pdbx_seq_one_letter_code
_entity_poly.pdbx_strand_id
1 'polypeptide(L)'
;RQDRDELLEAVRVQTAMTHNNPAVLAGAAFLARTAWSVLAGAAPQAAMEEALEEGVADIDLDIRLRTALESAGKDTRTVIGRFGQMCGIASALPGAVHLISTYADDPKTALIENVMAGGDSAARGLITGLVLGARHGVDAVDRAWLTGMRHYDRLLELLEA
;
A
#
# COMPACT_ATOMS: atom_id res chain seq x y z
N ARG A 1 7.84 -7.64 20.53
CA ARG A 1 8.25 -7.65 19.09
C ARG A 1 7.12 -8.11 18.16
N GLN A 2 6.04 -8.73 18.66
CA GLN A 2 4.83 -9.00 17.88
C GLN A 2 3.58 -8.67 18.70
N ASP A 3 3.33 -7.38 18.88
CA ASP A 3 2.08 -6.88 19.47
C ASP A 3 1.36 -6.04 18.42
N ARG A 4 0.22 -6.54 17.94
CA ARG A 4 -0.58 -5.91 16.89
C ARG A 4 -1.28 -4.65 17.39
N ASP A 5 -1.70 -4.63 18.65
CA ASP A 5 -2.40 -3.49 19.24
C ASP A 5 -1.41 -2.35 19.48
N GLU A 6 -0.20 -2.67 19.96
CA GLU A 6 0.90 -1.70 20.07
C GLU A 6 1.26 -1.09 18.72
N LEU A 7 1.33 -1.90 17.65
CA LEU A 7 1.55 -1.42 16.28
C LEU A 7 0.45 -0.43 15.84
N LEU A 8 -0.82 -0.79 16.01
CA LEU A 8 -1.94 0.04 15.57
C LEU A 8 -1.99 1.37 16.32
N GLU A 9 -1.70 1.36 17.62
CA GLU A 9 -1.61 2.59 18.42
C GLU A 9 -0.42 3.45 17.98
N ALA A 10 0.76 2.86 17.75
CA ALA A 10 1.93 3.58 17.25
C ALA A 10 1.65 4.25 15.89
N VAL A 11 1.02 3.53 14.96
CA VAL A 11 0.61 4.06 13.64
C VAL A 11 -0.36 5.21 13.79
N ARG A 12 -1.37 5.08 14.67
CA ARG A 12 -2.35 6.13 14.93
C ARG A 12 -1.68 7.39 15.47
N VAL A 13 -0.84 7.24 16.50
CA VAL A 13 -0.13 8.36 17.15
C VAL A 13 0.81 9.05 16.16
N GLN A 14 1.63 8.30 15.44
CA GLN A 14 2.57 8.85 14.45
C GLN A 14 1.84 9.60 13.34
N THR A 15 0.77 9.02 12.79
CA THR A 15 0.01 9.62 11.69
C THR A 15 -0.66 10.92 12.15
N ALA A 16 -1.26 10.92 13.34
CA ALA A 16 -1.93 12.09 13.91
C ALA A 16 -1.01 13.29 14.16
N MET A 17 0.32 13.09 14.26
CA MET A 17 1.27 14.21 14.41
C MET A 17 1.32 15.11 13.18
N THR A 18 1.00 14.61 11.99
CA THR A 18 1.08 15.37 10.73
C THR A 18 -0.27 15.49 10.03
N HIS A 19 -1.08 14.43 10.06
CA HIS A 19 -2.36 14.37 9.35
C HIS A 19 -3.43 13.79 10.27
N ASN A 20 -3.89 14.60 11.24
CA ASN A 20 -4.96 14.22 12.17
C ASN A 20 -6.37 14.33 11.55
N ASN A 21 -6.60 13.57 10.48
CA ASN A 21 -7.89 13.49 9.79
C ASN A 21 -8.44 12.05 9.90
N PRO A 22 -9.75 11.85 10.17
CA PRO A 22 -10.33 10.52 10.35
C PRO A 22 -10.06 9.54 9.20
N ALA A 23 -10.24 9.97 7.94
CA ALA A 23 -10.01 9.13 6.78
C ALA A 23 -8.53 8.73 6.64
N VAL A 24 -7.62 9.64 6.97
CA VAL A 24 -6.18 9.35 6.93
C VAL A 24 -5.79 8.34 8.02
N LEU A 25 -6.31 8.51 9.24
CA LEU A 25 -6.08 7.56 10.34
C LEU A 25 -6.68 6.18 10.02
N ALA A 26 -7.88 6.14 9.44
CA ALA A 26 -8.52 4.90 9.01
C ALA A 26 -7.72 4.19 7.91
N GLY A 27 -7.24 4.93 6.91
CA GLY A 27 -6.37 4.40 5.86
C GLY A 27 -5.03 3.88 6.39
N ALA A 28 -4.42 4.59 7.35
CA ALA A 28 -3.18 4.15 7.99
C ALA A 28 -3.36 2.84 8.78
N ALA A 29 -4.48 2.71 9.51
CA ALA A 29 -4.82 1.47 10.20
C ALA A 29 -5.04 0.31 9.22
N PHE A 30 -5.77 0.52 8.13
CA PHE A 30 -5.96 -0.47 7.07
C PHE A 30 -4.62 -0.97 6.50
N LEU A 31 -3.69 -0.05 6.19
CA LEU A 31 -2.36 -0.39 5.70
C LEU A 31 -1.53 -1.18 6.72
N ALA A 32 -1.58 -0.79 8.00
CA ALA A 32 -0.86 -1.46 9.07
C ALA A 32 -1.33 -2.91 9.25
N ARG A 33 -2.66 -3.14 9.23
CA ARG A 33 -3.25 -4.48 9.30
C ARG A 33 -2.86 -5.32 8.09
N THR A 34 -2.96 -4.74 6.89
CA THR A 34 -2.56 -5.41 5.65
C THR A 34 -1.09 -5.84 5.69
N ALA A 35 -0.19 -4.90 6.01
CA ALA A 35 1.25 -5.19 6.08
C ALA A 35 1.57 -6.23 7.15
N TRP A 36 0.90 -6.17 8.31
CA TRP A 36 1.03 -7.17 9.37
C TRP A 36 0.70 -8.58 8.87
N SER A 37 -0.48 -8.78 8.26
CA SER A 37 -0.89 -10.10 7.76
C SER A 37 0.02 -10.59 6.63
N VAL A 38 0.47 -9.71 5.72
CA VAL A 38 1.39 -10.09 4.64
C VAL A 38 2.76 -10.52 5.17
N LEU A 39 3.32 -9.79 6.15
CA LEU A 39 4.57 -10.17 6.81
C LEU A 39 4.45 -11.49 7.57
N ALA A 40 3.24 -11.85 8.02
CA ALA A 40 2.94 -13.16 8.61
C ALA A 40 2.75 -14.28 7.56
N GLY A 41 2.87 -13.97 6.26
CA GLY A 41 2.81 -14.93 5.16
C GLY A 41 1.47 -14.99 4.41
N ALA A 42 0.51 -14.11 4.72
CA ALA A 42 -0.73 -14.03 3.97
C ALA A 42 -0.50 -13.56 2.52
N ALA A 43 -1.41 -13.94 1.62
CA ALA A 43 -1.45 -13.37 0.28
C ALA A 43 -1.92 -11.90 0.37
N PRO A 44 -1.35 -10.96 -0.42
CA PRO A 44 -1.72 -9.54 -0.35
C PRO A 44 -3.22 -9.28 -0.46
N GLN A 45 -3.90 -9.98 -1.37
CA GLN A 45 -5.34 -9.81 -1.55
C GLN A 45 -6.13 -10.25 -0.31
N ALA A 46 -5.86 -11.44 0.21
CA ALA A 46 -6.51 -11.95 1.42
C ALA A 46 -6.26 -11.04 2.64
N ALA A 47 -5.05 -10.49 2.78
CA ALA A 47 -4.71 -9.56 3.85
C ALA A 47 -5.50 -8.24 3.76
N MET A 48 -5.72 -7.71 2.55
CA MET A 48 -6.54 -6.51 2.36
C MET A 48 -8.03 -6.79 2.59
N GLU A 49 -8.52 -7.97 2.19
CA GLU A 49 -9.90 -8.41 2.45
C GLU A 49 -10.14 -8.51 3.97
N GLU A 50 -9.27 -9.20 4.70
CA GLU A 50 -9.30 -9.30 6.17
C GLU A 50 -9.27 -7.91 6.83
N ALA A 51 -8.38 -7.03 6.38
CA ALA A 51 -8.28 -5.67 6.93
C ALA A 51 -9.55 -4.82 6.72
N LEU A 52 -10.31 -5.06 5.64
CA LEU A 52 -11.62 -4.43 5.40
C LEU A 52 -12.75 -5.08 6.21
N GLU A 53 -12.68 -6.39 6.48
CA GLU A 53 -13.63 -7.09 7.35
C GLU A 53 -13.51 -6.61 8.80
N GLU A 54 -12.30 -6.27 9.25
CA GLU A 54 -12.06 -5.60 10.54
C GLU A 54 -12.58 -4.15 10.60
N GLY A 55 -12.97 -3.60 9.44
CA GLY A 55 -13.63 -2.30 9.32
C GLY A 55 -12.67 -1.12 9.15
N VAL A 56 -13.09 -0.18 8.31
CA VAL A 56 -12.45 1.11 8.08
C VAL A 56 -13.32 2.20 8.67
N ALA A 57 -12.77 3.00 9.59
CA ALA A 57 -13.48 4.03 10.34
C ALA A 57 -13.77 5.31 9.50
N ASP A 58 -14.07 5.12 8.22
CA ASP A 58 -14.51 6.13 7.24
C ASP A 58 -15.26 5.40 6.12
N ILE A 59 -16.57 5.67 5.99
CA ILE A 59 -17.46 4.91 5.10
C ILE A 59 -17.11 5.12 3.63
N ASP A 60 -16.79 6.36 3.24
CA ASP A 60 -16.46 6.68 1.85
C ASP A 60 -15.14 6.02 1.43
N LEU A 61 -14.16 5.99 2.33
CA LEU A 61 -12.92 5.28 2.11
C LEU A 61 -13.15 3.75 2.04
N ASP A 62 -13.91 3.17 2.97
CA ASP A 62 -14.24 1.73 2.96
C ASP A 62 -14.82 1.29 1.60
N ILE A 63 -15.84 2.01 1.12
CA ILE A 63 -16.48 1.73 -0.18
C ILE A 63 -15.47 1.80 -1.33
N ARG A 64 -14.59 2.82 -1.33
CA ARG A 64 -13.57 2.98 -2.36
C ARG A 64 -12.53 1.86 -2.33
N LEU A 65 -12.11 1.40 -1.15
CA LEU A 65 -11.16 0.30 -1.00
C LEU A 65 -11.76 -1.03 -1.47
N ARG A 66 -13.02 -1.32 -1.14
CA ARG A 66 -13.74 -2.49 -1.66
C ARG A 66 -13.85 -2.44 -3.19
N THR A 67 -14.24 -1.29 -3.73
CA THR A 67 -14.29 -1.07 -5.19
C THR A 67 -12.94 -1.28 -5.85
N ALA A 68 -11.84 -0.88 -5.18
CA ALA A 68 -10.49 -1.09 -5.66
C ALA A 68 -10.08 -2.56 -5.67
N LEU A 69 -10.41 -3.34 -4.64
CA LEU A 69 -10.18 -4.80 -4.64
C LEU A 69 -10.90 -5.49 -5.80
N GLU A 70 -12.17 -5.15 -6.01
CA GLU A 70 -13.00 -5.69 -7.11
C GLU A 70 -12.56 -5.21 -8.51
N SER A 71 -11.58 -4.32 -8.58
CA SER A 71 -11.04 -3.82 -9.85
C SER A 71 -9.83 -4.60 -10.35
N ALA A 72 -9.40 -5.64 -9.62
CA ALA A 72 -8.30 -6.52 -10.01
C ALA A 72 -8.43 -6.99 -11.47
N GLY A 73 -7.34 -6.89 -12.24
CA GLY A 73 -7.28 -7.32 -13.64
C GLY A 73 -7.92 -6.37 -14.66
N LYS A 74 -8.53 -5.26 -14.24
CA LYS A 74 -9.01 -4.21 -15.13
C LYS A 74 -7.85 -3.30 -15.56
N ASP A 75 -8.04 -2.53 -16.64
CA ASP A 75 -7.03 -1.58 -17.13
C ASP A 75 -6.65 -0.56 -16.05
N THR A 76 -5.39 -0.62 -15.61
CA THR A 76 -4.90 0.14 -14.46
C THR A 76 -4.97 1.63 -14.64
N ARG A 77 -4.64 2.14 -15.82
CA ARG A 77 -4.62 3.58 -16.09
C ARG A 77 -6.04 4.15 -16.06
N THR A 78 -7.00 3.43 -16.62
CA THR A 78 -8.42 3.78 -16.55
C THR A 78 -8.93 3.72 -15.11
N VAL A 79 -8.61 2.67 -14.35
CA VAL A 79 -9.06 2.51 -12.96
C VAL A 79 -8.50 3.63 -12.07
N ILE A 80 -7.19 3.88 -12.12
CA ILE A 80 -6.56 4.94 -11.33
C ILE A 80 -7.06 6.33 -11.76
N GLY A 81 -7.28 6.55 -13.06
CA GLY A 81 -7.91 7.79 -13.55
C GLY A 81 -9.30 8.05 -12.95
N ARG A 82 -10.08 6.99 -12.66
CA ARG A 82 -11.40 7.10 -12.03
C ARG A 82 -11.34 7.35 -10.52
N PHE A 83 -10.39 6.73 -9.81
CA PHE A 83 -10.19 7.00 -8.38
C PHE A 83 -9.57 8.40 -8.13
N GLY A 84 -8.88 8.91 -9.13
CA GLY A 84 -8.14 10.17 -9.08
C GLY A 84 -6.64 9.90 -8.93
N GLN A 85 -5.84 10.79 -9.50
CA GLN A 85 -4.38 10.67 -9.54
C GLN A 85 -3.68 11.57 -8.51
N MET A 86 -4.43 12.15 -7.57
CA MET A 86 -3.92 13.06 -6.54
C MET A 86 -3.47 12.32 -5.29
N CYS A 87 -2.69 12.99 -4.45
CA CYS A 87 -2.03 12.43 -3.26
C CYS A 87 -2.97 12.10 -2.09
N GLY A 88 -4.21 12.57 -2.11
CA GLY A 88 -5.16 12.40 -1.01
C GLY A 88 -5.51 10.93 -0.77
N ILE A 89 -5.74 10.56 0.50
CA ILE A 89 -5.99 9.16 0.92
C ILE A 89 -7.15 8.51 0.13
N ALA A 90 -8.20 9.27 -0.16
CA ALA A 90 -9.38 8.79 -0.91
C ALA A 90 -9.13 8.52 -2.41
N SER A 91 -7.96 8.93 -2.94
CA SER A 91 -7.55 8.69 -4.33
C SER A 91 -6.35 7.77 -4.42
N ALA A 92 -5.27 8.08 -3.68
CA ALA A 92 -4.01 7.34 -3.75
C ALA A 92 -4.14 5.90 -3.23
N LEU A 93 -4.78 5.71 -2.07
CA LEU A 93 -4.88 4.38 -1.45
C LEU A 93 -5.71 3.39 -2.28
N PRO A 94 -6.91 3.75 -2.81
CA PRO A 94 -7.62 2.88 -3.75
C PRO A 94 -6.81 2.51 -5.00
N GLY A 95 -6.04 3.47 -5.55
CA GLY A 95 -5.14 3.19 -6.67
C GLY A 95 -4.06 2.15 -6.32
N ALA A 96 -3.47 2.26 -5.12
CA ALA A 96 -2.48 1.29 -4.64
C ALA A 96 -3.10 -0.11 -4.40
N VAL A 97 -4.31 -0.19 -3.84
CA VAL A 97 -5.05 -1.44 -3.65
C VAL A 97 -5.33 -2.12 -4.99
N HIS A 98 -5.74 -1.37 -6.01
CA HIS A 98 -5.91 -1.90 -7.37
C HIS A 98 -4.60 -2.51 -7.92
N LEU A 99 -3.48 -1.79 -7.77
CA LEU A 99 -2.16 -2.26 -8.23
C LEU A 99 -1.74 -3.54 -7.52
N ILE A 100 -1.86 -3.59 -6.19
CA ILE A 100 -1.50 -4.75 -5.38
C ILE A 100 -2.35 -5.96 -5.77
N SER A 101 -3.65 -5.77 -5.98
CA SER A 101 -4.58 -6.85 -6.33
C SER A 101 -4.37 -7.35 -7.76
N THR A 102 -4.12 -6.44 -8.70
CA THR A 102 -3.94 -6.77 -10.12
C THR A 102 -2.61 -7.47 -10.39
N TYR A 103 -1.55 -7.07 -9.68
CA TYR A 103 -0.17 -7.51 -9.91
C TYR A 103 0.41 -8.21 -8.68
N ALA A 104 -0.43 -8.98 -7.98
CA ALA A 104 -0.08 -9.61 -6.71
C ALA A 104 1.22 -10.44 -6.80
N ASP A 105 1.51 -11.04 -7.95
CA ASP A 105 2.69 -11.86 -8.22
C ASP A 105 3.68 -11.24 -9.23
N ASP A 106 3.49 -9.98 -9.62
CA ASP A 106 4.38 -9.25 -10.53
C ASP A 106 4.68 -7.82 -10.03
N PRO A 107 5.51 -7.68 -8.98
CA PRO A 107 5.82 -6.38 -8.39
C PRO A 107 6.48 -5.41 -9.37
N LYS A 108 7.24 -5.93 -10.34
CA LYS A 108 7.88 -5.12 -11.38
C LYS A 108 6.84 -4.42 -12.24
N THR A 109 5.87 -5.17 -12.77
CA THR A 109 4.80 -4.58 -13.61
C THR A 109 3.90 -3.66 -12.77
N ALA A 110 3.63 -3.99 -11.51
CA ALA A 110 2.87 -3.13 -10.60
C ALA A 110 3.48 -1.73 -10.49
N LEU A 111 4.80 -1.64 -10.28
CA LEU A 111 5.49 -0.36 -10.14
C LEU A 111 5.58 0.40 -11.47
N ILE A 112 5.72 -0.30 -12.61
CA ILE A 112 5.68 0.33 -13.94
C ILE A 112 4.31 0.96 -14.17
N GLU A 113 3.23 0.19 -14.01
CA GLU A 113 1.88 0.70 -14.27
C GLU A 113 1.48 1.79 -13.27
N ASN A 114 1.98 1.76 -12.04
CA ASN A 114 1.84 2.88 -11.10
C ASN A 114 2.41 4.19 -11.66
N VAL A 115 3.62 4.16 -12.22
CA VAL A 115 4.27 5.34 -12.83
C VAL A 115 3.53 5.76 -14.09
N MET A 116 3.18 4.80 -14.95
CA MET A 116 2.47 5.05 -16.21
C MET A 116 1.05 5.60 -15.99
N ALA A 117 0.43 5.30 -14.85
CA ALA A 117 -0.85 5.86 -14.47
C ALA A 117 -0.79 7.35 -14.06
N GLY A 118 0.40 7.97 -13.96
CA GLY A 118 0.56 9.43 -13.81
C GLY A 118 0.06 10.04 -12.49
N GLY A 119 0.11 11.37 -12.42
CA GLY A 119 -0.18 12.17 -11.21
C GLY A 119 0.80 11.91 -10.07
N ASP A 120 0.32 11.93 -8.83
CA ASP A 120 1.14 11.55 -7.67
C ASP A 120 1.25 10.02 -7.57
N SER A 121 2.26 9.49 -8.26
CA SER A 121 2.62 8.08 -8.25
C SER A 121 3.54 7.71 -7.09
N ALA A 122 4.14 8.68 -6.38
CA ALA A 122 5.12 8.40 -5.34
C ALA A 122 4.45 7.75 -4.12
N ALA A 123 3.36 8.35 -3.62
CA ALA A 123 2.63 7.82 -2.48
C ALA A 123 2.03 6.43 -2.77
N ARG A 124 1.44 6.25 -3.97
CA ARG A 124 0.91 4.95 -4.41
C ARG A 124 2.02 3.91 -4.52
N GLY A 125 3.15 4.28 -5.12
CA GLY A 125 4.31 3.42 -5.31
C GLY A 125 4.92 2.96 -3.99
N LEU A 126 4.96 3.83 -2.98
CA LEU A 126 5.39 3.46 -1.62
C LEU A 126 4.49 2.38 -1.02
N ILE A 127 3.16 2.53 -1.12
CA ILE A 127 2.21 1.55 -0.58
C ILE A 127 2.29 0.23 -1.36
N THR A 128 2.29 0.28 -2.69
CA THR A 128 2.41 -0.90 -3.55
C THR A 128 3.73 -1.63 -3.29
N GLY A 129 4.84 -0.91 -3.18
CA GLY A 129 6.15 -1.47 -2.86
C GLY A 129 6.24 -2.06 -1.46
N LEU A 130 5.63 -1.43 -0.45
CA LEU A 130 5.55 -1.95 0.93
C LEU A 130 4.88 -3.34 0.94
N VAL A 131 3.69 -3.45 0.36
CA VAL A 131 2.89 -4.68 0.45
C VAL A 131 3.47 -5.79 -0.44
N LEU A 132 3.79 -5.50 -1.71
CA LEU A 132 4.36 -6.50 -2.61
C LEU A 132 5.79 -6.88 -2.22
N GLY A 133 6.58 -5.93 -1.72
CA GLY A 133 7.93 -6.20 -1.20
C GLY A 133 7.90 -7.05 0.08
N ALA A 134 6.95 -6.83 0.99
CA ALA A 134 6.75 -7.69 2.16
C ALA A 134 6.41 -9.14 1.76
N ARG A 135 5.68 -9.33 0.65
CA ARG A 135 5.30 -10.67 0.15
C ARG A 135 6.46 -11.39 -0.55
N HIS A 136 7.16 -10.70 -1.44
CA HIS A 136 8.10 -11.32 -2.38
C HIS A 136 9.57 -11.12 -2.03
N GLY A 137 9.86 -10.24 -1.06
CA GLY A 137 11.21 -9.87 -0.68
C GLY A 137 11.84 -8.84 -1.63
N VAL A 138 13.07 -8.45 -1.29
CA VAL A 138 13.81 -7.39 -1.97
C VAL A 138 14.16 -7.71 -3.43
N ASP A 139 14.38 -8.99 -3.75
CA ASP A 139 14.80 -9.43 -5.09
C ASP A 139 13.64 -9.52 -6.11
N ALA A 140 12.42 -9.14 -5.71
CA ALA A 140 11.23 -9.19 -6.55
C ALA A 140 11.20 -8.10 -7.66
N VAL A 141 12.11 -7.13 -7.59
CA VAL A 141 12.27 -6.07 -8.59
C VAL A 141 13.71 -6.05 -9.10
N ASP A 142 13.91 -5.35 -10.22
CA ASP A 142 15.24 -5.25 -10.83
C ASP A 142 16.24 -4.61 -9.86
N ARG A 143 17.37 -5.27 -9.62
CA ARG A 143 18.43 -4.77 -8.74
C ARG A 143 18.90 -3.37 -9.16
N ALA A 144 18.88 -3.05 -10.45
CA ALA A 144 19.24 -1.72 -10.93
C ALA A 144 18.31 -0.61 -10.41
N TRP A 145 17.04 -0.92 -10.15
CA TRP A 145 16.11 0.07 -9.56
C TRP A 145 16.45 0.32 -8.11
N LEU A 146 16.83 -0.74 -7.38
CA LEU A 146 17.20 -0.66 -5.98
C LEU A 146 18.50 0.12 -5.79
N THR A 147 19.56 -0.29 -6.49
CA THR A 147 20.88 0.36 -6.41
C THR A 147 20.89 1.75 -7.05
N GLY A 148 19.89 2.07 -7.88
CA GLY A 148 19.66 3.41 -8.41
C GLY A 148 19.10 4.40 -7.38
N MET A 149 18.60 3.94 -6.22
CA MET A 149 18.12 4.82 -5.17
C MET A 149 19.26 5.56 -4.49
N ARG A 150 19.10 6.88 -4.27
CA ARG A 150 20.12 7.76 -3.66
C ARG A 150 20.65 7.25 -2.31
N HIS A 151 19.82 6.56 -1.54
CA HIS A 151 20.13 6.11 -0.19
C HIS A 151 19.99 4.60 -0.02
N TYR A 152 20.24 3.83 -1.09
CA TYR A 152 20.09 2.36 -1.07
C TYR A 152 20.83 1.68 0.09
N ASP A 153 22.13 1.95 0.25
CA ASP A 153 22.94 1.30 1.29
C ASP A 153 22.42 1.64 2.70
N ARG A 154 22.00 2.89 2.91
CA ARG A 154 21.42 3.32 4.20
C ARG A 154 20.09 2.62 4.49
N LEU A 155 19.28 2.33 3.48
CA LEU A 155 18.02 1.59 3.67
C LEU A 155 18.31 0.14 4.07
N LEU A 156 19.35 -0.50 3.53
CA LEU A 156 19.75 -1.85 3.93
C LEU A 156 20.21 -1.89 5.39
N GLU A 157 21.04 -0.94 5.82
CA GLU A 157 21.45 -0.83 7.23
C GLU A 157 20.25 -0.72 8.19
N LEU A 158 19.19 -0.01 7.78
CA LEU A 158 17.98 0.15 8.58
C LEU A 158 17.11 -1.11 8.63
N LEU A 159 17.20 -2.00 7.64
CA LEU A 159 16.47 -3.28 7.64
C LEU A 159 17.14 -4.33 8.53
N GLU A 160 18.45 -4.22 8.76
CA GLU A 160 19.23 -5.16 9.58
C GLU A 160 19.29 -4.78 11.07
N ALA A 161 18.87 -3.56 11.42
CA ALA A 161 18.88 -3.02 12.79
C ALA A 161 17.68 -3.50 13.64
#